data_AF-V2HRD0-F1
#
_entry.id   AF-V2HRD0-F1
#
_cell.length_a   1.000
_cell.length_b   1.000
_cell.length_c   1.000
_cell.angle_alpha   90.00
_cell.angle_beta   90.00
_cell.angle_gamma   90.00
#
_symmetry.space_group_name_H-M   'P 1'
#
loop_
_entity.id
_entity.type
_entity.pdbx_description
1 polymer ?
#
loop_
_entity_poly.entity_id
_entity_poly.type
_entity_poly.pdbx_seq_one_letter_code
_entity_poly.pdbx_strand_id
1 'polypeptide(L)' 'MTVGWTDEFDENYRQRIVEVPKYDKVGDVAVHFLRNGEIKIFVTNYALWHPQYPLKGAEAQLRPGVDPIGPLGAKK' A
#
# COMPACT_ATOMS: atom_id res chain seq x y z
N MET A 1 12.51 -8.26 2.52
CA MET A 1 11.38 -8.67 3.39
C MET A 1 10.58 -9.74 2.66
N THR A 2 10.08 -10.76 3.36
CA THR A 2 9.16 -11.73 2.75
C THR A 2 7.72 -11.28 3.01
N VAL A 3 6.94 -11.13 1.95
CA VAL A 3 5.50 -10.89 2.02
C VAL A 3 4.79 -12.17 1.64
N GLY A 4 3.99 -12.70 2.57
CA GLY A 4 3.08 -13.83 2.33
C GLY A 4 1.64 -13.34 2.32
N TRP A 5 0.83 -13.87 1.41
CA TRP A 5 -0.60 -13.60 1.36
C TRP A 5 -1.33 -14.83 0.81
N THR A 6 -2.63 -14.89 1.08
CA THR A 6 -3.50 -15.96 0.62
C THR A 6 -4.89 -15.38 0.40
N ASP A 7 -5.79 -16.17 -0.15
CA ASP A 7 -7.21 -15.84 -0.26
C ASP A 7 -7.93 -15.96 1.09
N GLU A 8 -9.22 -15.62 1.09
CA GLU A 8 -10.08 -15.55 2.28
C GLU A 8 -10.12 -16.84 3.12
N PHE A 9 -9.76 -17.99 2.53
CA PHE A 9 -9.80 -19.31 3.18
C PHE A 9 -8.42 -19.95 3.37
N ASP A 10 -7.34 -19.20 3.20
CA ASP A 10 -5.96 -19.67 3.34
C ASP A 10 -5.57 -20.84 2.41
N GLU A 11 -6.32 -21.07 1.33
CA GLU A 11 -6.14 -22.25 0.45
C GLU A 11 -5.04 -22.03 -0.61
N ASN A 12 -4.77 -20.78 -0.97
CA ASN A 12 -3.87 -20.42 -2.05
C ASN A 12 -2.72 -19.52 -1.60
N TYR A 13 -1.89 -20.04 -0.70
CA TYR A 13 -0.73 -19.31 -0.18
C TYR A 13 0.26 -18.92 -1.30
N ARG A 14 0.64 -17.65 -1.28
CA ARG A 14 1.65 -17.06 -2.16
C ARG A 14 2.65 -16.29 -1.30
N GLN A 15 3.90 -16.25 -1.77
CA GLN A 15 4.92 -15.44 -1.15
C GLN A 15 5.80 -14.77 -2.19
N ARG A 16 6.37 -13.62 -1.81
CA ARG A 16 7.35 -12.91 -2.61
C ARG A 16 8.37 -12.22 -1.73
N ILE A 17 9.63 -12.28 -2.14
CA ILE A 17 10.69 -11.45 -1.57
C ILE A 17 10.59 -10.08 -2.24
N VAL A 18 10.44 -9.04 -1.42
CA VAL A 18 10.41 -7.65 -1.86
C VAL A 18 11.55 -6.90 -1.16
N GLU A 19 12.25 -6.09 -1.93
CA GLU A 19 13.25 -5.17 -1.40
C GLU A 19 12.55 -4.06 -0.63
N VAL A 20 12.96 -3.89 0.63
CA VAL A 20 12.49 -2.79 1.46
C VAL A 20 13.70 -1.91 1.69
N PRO A 21 13.70 -0.66 1.18
CA PRO A 21 14.83 0.23 1.38
C PRO A 21 15.01 0.51 2.88
N LYS A 22 16.22 0.90 3.26
CA LYS A 22 16.47 1.35 4.63
C LYS A 22 15.72 2.67 4.86
N TYR A 23 14.99 2.75 5.96
CA TYR A 23 14.30 3.97 6.39
C TYR A 23 14.99 4.55 7.61
N ASP A 24 15.19 5.87 7.61
CA ASP A 24 15.79 6.59 8.75
C ASP A 24 14.76 6.93 9.83
N LYS A 25 13.47 6.83 9.50
CA LYS A 25 12.35 7.14 10.40
C LYS A 25 11.53 5.88 10.65
N VAL A 26 11.05 5.74 11.88
CA VAL A 26 10.04 4.73 12.23
C VAL A 26 8.70 5.05 11.58
N GLY A 27 7.92 4.03 11.27
CA GLY A 27 6.54 4.18 10.85
C GLY A 27 5.86 2.86 10.49
N ASP A 28 4.63 2.95 10.02
CA ASP A 28 3.81 1.79 9.69
C ASP A 28 4.24 1.18 8.36
N VAL A 29 4.26 -0.16 8.30
CA VAL A 29 4.49 -0.90 7.06
C VAL A 29 3.17 -1.00 6.31
N ALA A 30 3.07 -0.30 5.18
CA ALA A 30 1.95 -0.40 4.26
C ALA A 30 2.31 -1.27 3.06
N VAL A 31 1.56 -2.36 2.87
CA VAL A 31 1.69 -3.28 1.73
C VAL A 31 0.55 -3.04 0.76
N HIS A 32 0.88 -2.80 -0.51
CA HIS A 32 -0.09 -2.56 -1.58
C HIS A 32 0.02 -3.63 -2.66
N PHE A 33 -1.10 -4.27 -2.96
CA PHE A 33 -1.27 -5.15 -4.12
C PHE A 33 -1.86 -4.32 -5.26
N LEU A 34 -1.08 -4.10 -6.31
CA LEU A 34 -1.51 -3.30 -7.45
C LEU A 34 -2.27 -4.14 -8.47
N ARG A 35 -3.09 -3.47 -9.29
CA ARG A 35 -3.95 -4.10 -10.31
C ARG A 35 -3.16 -4.87 -11.37
N ASN A 36 -1.93 -4.45 -11.65
CA ASN A 36 -1.01 -5.11 -12.57
C ASN A 36 -0.27 -6.33 -11.94
N GLY A 37 -0.57 -6.67 -10.69
CA GLY A 37 0.08 -7.77 -9.96
C GLY A 37 1.40 -7.40 -9.29
N GLU A 38 1.83 -6.14 -9.35
CA GLU A 38 2.99 -5.65 -8.60
C GLU A 38 2.66 -5.48 -7.11
N ILE A 39 3.65 -5.68 -6.25
CA ILE A 39 3.54 -5.46 -4.81
C ILE A 39 4.48 -4.32 -4.44
N LYS A 40 3.94 -3.23 -3.89
CA LYS A 40 4.73 -2.10 -3.37
C LYS A 40 4.62 -2.03 -1.85
N ILE A 41 5.75 -1.80 -1.19
CA ILE A 41 5.85 -1.68 0.26
C ILE A 41 6.39 -0.30 0.60
N PHE A 42 5.76 0.37 1.56
CA PHE A 42 6.22 1.64 2.08
C PHE A 42 6.25 1.63 3.61
N VAL A 43 7.27 2.24 4.21
CA VAL A 43 7.24 2.63 5.62
C VAL A 43 6.81 4.09 5.71
N THR A 44 5.68 4.37 6.35
CA THR A 44 5.06 5.70 6.35
C THR A 44 4.20 5.92 7.60
N ASN A 45 4.24 7.14 8.14
CA ASN A 45 3.34 7.59 9.22
C ASN A 45 2.09 8.32 8.68
N TYR A 46 1.98 8.42 7.35
CA TYR A 46 0.87 9.06 6.70
C TYR A 46 -0.18 8.02 6.30
N ALA A 47 -1.45 8.40 6.37
CA ALA A 47 -2.53 7.61 5.81
C ALA A 47 -2.65 7.81 4.29
N LEU A 48 -3.32 6.88 3.60
CA LEU A 48 -3.37 6.85 2.13
C LEU A 48 -3.88 8.16 1.50
N TRP A 49 -4.80 8.87 2.13
CA TRP A 49 -5.34 10.16 1.66
C TRP A 49 -4.41 11.36 1.90
N HIS A 50 -3.30 11.18 2.62
CA HIS A 50 -2.43 12.30 2.97
C HIS A 50 -1.60 12.77 1.74
N PRO A 51 -1.40 14.09 1.56
CA PRO A 51 -0.60 14.64 0.45
C PRO A 51 0.86 14.17 0.43
N GLN A 52 1.41 13.69 1.56
CA GLN A 52 2.78 13.15 1.64
C GLN A 52 2.83 11.62 1.60
N TYR A 53 1.69 10.93 1.45
CA TYR A 53 1.69 9.48 1.30
C TYR A 53 2.42 9.06 0.01
N PRO A 54 3.33 8.06 0.04
CA PRO A 54 4.23 7.77 -1.09
C PRO A 54 3.54 7.18 -2.33
N LEU A 55 2.44 6.44 -2.18
CA LEU A 55 1.66 5.94 -3.32
C LEU A 55 0.77 7.06 -3.88
N LYS A 56 0.84 7.28 -5.21
CA LYS A 56 0.20 8.41 -5.91
C LYS A 56 -0.52 7.97 -7.20
N GLY A 57 -1.33 8.88 -7.74
CA GLY A 57 -1.98 8.72 -9.03
C GLY A 57 -2.94 7.54 -9.06
N ALA A 58 -3.11 6.94 -10.25
CA ALA A 58 -4.03 5.84 -10.50
C ALA A 58 -3.78 4.60 -9.61
N GLU A 59 -2.53 4.38 -9.18
CA GLU A 59 -2.19 3.27 -8.29
C GLU A 59 -2.72 3.48 -6.87
N ALA A 60 -2.87 4.73 -6.42
CA ALA A 60 -3.43 5.04 -5.11
C ALA A 60 -4.97 4.96 -5.08
N GLN A 61 -5.63 4.87 -6.24
CA GLN A 61 -7.08 4.94 -6.35
C GLN A 61 -7.73 3.58 -6.05
N LEU A 62 -8.59 3.56 -5.02
CA LEU A 62 -9.35 2.35 -4.64
C LEU A 62 -10.30 1.89 -5.76
N ARG A 63 -10.85 2.85 -6.52
CA ARG A 63 -11.63 2.63 -7.74
C ARG A 63 -11.10 3.55 -8.83
N PRO A 64 -11.12 3.16 -10.12
CA PRO A 64 -10.63 4.02 -11.20
C PRO A 64 -11.25 5.42 -11.14
N GLY A 65 -10.42 6.47 -11.12
CA GLY A 65 -10.84 7.86 -11.04
C GLY A 65 -11.32 8.35 -9.68
N VAL A 66 -11.29 7.49 -8.64
CA VAL A 66 -11.72 7.84 -7.28
C VAL A 66 -10.53 7.88 -6.34
N ASP A 67 -10.11 9.08 -5.98
CA ASP A 67 -9.02 9.29 -5.05
C ASP A 67 -9.39 8.87 -3.61
N PRO A 68 -8.40 8.44 -2.80
CA PRO A 68 -8.62 8.14 -1.39
C PRO A 68 -9.14 9.35 -0.62
N ILE A 69 -10.22 9.13 0.13
CA ILE A 69 -10.82 10.13 1.02
C ILE A 69 -10.63 9.68 2.46
N GLY A 70 -10.06 10.55 3.28
CA GLY A 70 -9.87 10.35 4.70
C GLY A 70 -11.07 10.79 5.54
N PRO A 71 -10.95 10.67 6.87
CA PRO A 71 -11.93 11.22 7.81
C PRO A 71 -12.24 12.69 7.50
N LEU A 72 -13.51 13.07 7.66
CA LEU A 72 -14.00 14.43 7.41
C LEU A 72 -13.78 14.95 5.97
N GLY A 73 -13.59 14.05 5.00
CA GLY A 73 -13.45 14.43 3.60
C GLY A 73 -12.04 14.86 3.20
N ALA A 74 -11.01 14.56 4.01
CA ALA A 74 -9.62 14.86 3.68
C ALA A 74 -9.19 14.19 2.36
N LYS A 75 -8.48 14.91 1.50
CA LYS A 75 -7.99 14.43 0.20
C LYS A 75 -6.49 14.71 0.08
N LYS A 76 -5.86 14.04 -0.89
CA LYS A 76 -4.44 14.24 -1.25
C LYS A 76 -4.19 15.63 -1.81
#